data_AF-A0AAV6AJF9-F1
#
_entry.id   AF-A0AAV6AJF9-F1
#
_cell.length_a   1.000
_cell.length_b   1.000
_cell.length_c   1.000
_cell.angle_alpha   90.00
_cell.angle_beta   90.00
_cell.angle_gamma   90.00
#
_symmetry.space_group_name_H-M   'P 1'
#
loop_
_entity.id
_entity.type
_entity.pdbx_description
1 polymer ?
#
loop_
_entity_poly.entity_id
_entity_poly.type
_entity_poly.pdbx_seq_one_letter_code
_entity_poly.pdbx_strand_id
1 'polypeptide(L)'
;MAITVTFSIAGSFTIEDDGTPGNATSIVRRDSDGAILAIIPHPADSLTIRATVPGVNLTFNVTDSFGTGTLTVGSLTNAAETPDSIVVGNLPSSSSVTLVSNGSIVEGGSDIAADIVASSIILSAVSGVGTPVNAIETQTGLLEAETTTGGINISNVGDLQVGGFSAEVDGLDVVTSGDIVLTNLGTITLSDETSTDSVHGGDASGNVTLIANGYDSDITSNVDQSAILAPRGSIFLTAGRDVSFGLGGADFNNDVRANNDIIVNAGRDLLLSGFADFFANGVLGNAGGGIIVNAGRNVSLLDDTGNSAGLAAIGANG
;
A
#
# COMPACT_ATOMS: atom_id res chain seq x y z
N MET A 1 -21.62 11.17 -16.22
CA MET A 1 -22.72 10.40 -15.61
C MET A 1 -22.13 9.23 -14.85
N ALA A 2 -22.57 9.00 -13.61
CA ALA A 2 -22.18 7.83 -12.82
C ALA A 2 -22.84 6.54 -13.34
N ILE A 3 -22.09 5.43 -13.34
CA ILE A 3 -22.55 4.10 -13.73
C ILE A 3 -22.38 3.14 -12.56
N THR A 4 -23.35 2.25 -12.38
CA THR A 4 -23.24 1.17 -11.38
C THR A 4 -23.51 -0.18 -12.03
N VAL A 5 -22.61 -1.14 -11.75
CA VAL A 5 -22.75 -2.54 -12.11
C VAL A 5 -22.92 -3.35 -10.83
N THR A 6 -23.96 -4.19 -10.77
CA THR A 6 -24.28 -5.00 -9.60
C THR A 6 -24.30 -6.48 -9.95
N PHE A 7 -23.51 -7.28 -9.25
CA PHE A 7 -23.53 -8.74 -9.32
C PHE A 7 -24.44 -9.31 -8.23
N SER A 8 -25.54 -9.93 -8.64
CA SER A 8 -26.55 -10.52 -7.74
C SER A 8 -26.57 -12.05 -7.77
N ILE A 9 -25.60 -12.65 -8.46
CA ILE A 9 -25.39 -14.10 -8.53
C ILE A 9 -23.91 -14.40 -8.27
N ALA A 10 -23.64 -15.52 -7.59
CA ALA A 10 -22.28 -16.02 -7.43
C ALA A 10 -21.68 -16.44 -8.77
N GLY A 11 -20.37 -16.34 -8.92
CA GLY A 11 -19.63 -16.70 -10.12
C GLY A 11 -18.33 -15.93 -10.28
N SER A 12 -17.57 -16.29 -11.31
CA SER A 12 -16.41 -15.53 -11.76
C SER A 12 -16.75 -14.71 -13.00
N PHE A 13 -16.31 -13.46 -13.01
CA PHE A 13 -16.59 -12.51 -14.06
C PHE A 13 -15.32 -11.76 -14.45
N THR A 14 -15.14 -11.58 -15.75
CA THR A 14 -14.06 -10.79 -16.32
C THR A 14 -14.60 -9.46 -16.82
N ILE A 15 -13.96 -8.36 -16.40
CA ILE A 15 -14.14 -7.03 -16.98
C ILE A 15 -12.98 -6.81 -17.94
N GLU A 16 -13.29 -6.66 -19.23
CA GLU A 16 -12.28 -6.57 -20.29
C GLU A 16 -12.73 -5.61 -21.39
N ASP A 17 -11.79 -5.27 -22.27
CA ASP A 17 -12.05 -4.49 -23.48
C ASP A 17 -13.12 -5.15 -24.38
N ASP A 18 -13.92 -4.35 -25.09
CA ASP A 18 -14.95 -4.87 -26.00
C ASP A 18 -14.40 -5.44 -27.32
N GLY A 19 -13.08 -5.43 -27.50
CA GLY A 19 -12.36 -5.85 -28.69
C GLY A 19 -12.01 -4.69 -29.63
N THR A 20 -12.37 -3.46 -29.30
CA THR A 20 -12.04 -2.25 -30.05
C THR A 20 -11.23 -1.27 -29.19
N PRO A 21 -9.89 -1.35 -29.24
CA PRO A 21 -9.04 -0.47 -28.45
C PRO A 21 -9.27 1.01 -28.73
N GLY A 22 -9.31 1.80 -27.67
CA GLY A 22 -9.41 3.26 -27.66
C GLY A 22 -10.83 3.81 -27.81
N ASN A 23 -11.86 2.96 -27.73
CA ASN A 23 -13.25 3.40 -27.84
C ASN A 23 -13.90 3.71 -26.48
N ALA A 24 -13.15 3.52 -25.38
CA ALA A 24 -13.56 3.76 -24.01
C ALA A 24 -14.80 2.94 -23.62
N THR A 25 -14.82 1.67 -24.04
CA THR A 25 -15.92 0.73 -23.75
C THR A 25 -15.36 -0.61 -23.29
N SER A 26 -15.80 -1.04 -22.11
CA SER A 26 -15.52 -2.38 -21.58
C SER A 26 -16.78 -3.24 -21.59
N ILE A 27 -16.60 -4.54 -21.45
CA ILE A 27 -17.68 -5.51 -21.24
C ILE A 27 -17.49 -6.26 -19.92
N VAL A 28 -18.59 -6.77 -19.39
CA VAL A 28 -18.57 -7.75 -18.31
C VAL A 28 -18.92 -9.11 -18.90
N ARG A 29 -18.02 -10.07 -18.82
CA ARG A 29 -18.20 -11.44 -19.27
C ARG A 29 -18.29 -12.38 -18.08
N ARG A 30 -19.20 -13.35 -18.11
CA ARG A 30 -19.22 -14.47 -17.15
C ARG A 30 -18.29 -15.58 -17.63
N ASP A 31 -17.41 -16.05 -16.76
CA ASP A 31 -16.35 -16.98 -17.18
C ASP A 31 -16.87 -18.40 -17.46
N SER A 32 -17.96 -18.81 -16.80
CA SER A 32 -18.48 -20.17 -16.90
C SER A 32 -19.09 -20.51 -18.27
N ASP A 33 -19.63 -19.51 -18.97
CA ASP A 33 -20.37 -19.68 -20.22
C ASP A 33 -20.01 -18.65 -21.30
N GLY A 34 -19.15 -17.68 -20.99
CA GLY A 34 -18.74 -16.60 -21.89
C GLY A 34 -19.82 -15.55 -22.15
N ALA A 35 -20.93 -15.56 -21.39
CA ALA A 35 -22.02 -14.62 -21.62
C ALA A 35 -21.61 -13.17 -21.28
N ILE A 36 -21.87 -12.24 -22.19
CA ILE A 36 -21.73 -10.80 -21.93
C ILE A 36 -22.95 -10.34 -21.13
N LEU A 37 -22.72 -9.84 -19.92
CA LEU A 37 -23.76 -9.42 -18.99
C LEU A 37 -24.00 -7.92 -19.01
N ALA A 38 -22.96 -7.14 -19.33
CA ALA A 38 -23.05 -5.69 -19.41
C ALA A 38 -22.04 -5.14 -20.41
N ILE A 39 -22.37 -3.97 -20.95
CA ILE A 39 -21.46 -3.11 -21.71
C ILE A 39 -21.33 -1.83 -20.89
N ILE A 40 -20.09 -1.44 -20.61
CA ILE A 40 -19.74 -0.32 -19.75
C ILE A 40 -19.07 0.75 -20.62
N PRO A 41 -19.80 1.79 -21.05
CA PRO A 41 -19.14 3.00 -21.55
C PRO A 41 -18.39 3.66 -20.39
N HIS A 42 -17.12 4.01 -20.56
CA HIS A 42 -16.30 4.54 -19.47
C HIS A 42 -16.83 5.91 -19.02
N PRO A 43 -17.28 6.06 -17.76
CA PRO A 43 -17.94 7.26 -17.31
C PRO A 43 -16.92 8.38 -17.04
N ALA A 44 -17.31 9.62 -17.33
CA ALA A 44 -16.53 10.79 -16.93
C ALA A 44 -16.61 11.10 -15.42
N ASP A 45 -17.62 10.56 -14.71
CA ASP A 45 -17.88 10.86 -13.28
C ASP A 45 -17.39 9.72 -12.38
N SER A 46 -18.08 8.58 -12.38
CA SER A 46 -17.72 7.41 -11.57
C SER A 46 -18.28 6.10 -12.12
N LEU A 47 -17.52 5.02 -11.92
CA LEU A 47 -17.93 3.63 -12.13
C LEU A 47 -17.90 2.91 -10.78
N THR A 48 -19.06 2.44 -10.32
CA THR A 48 -19.16 1.60 -9.12
C THR A 48 -19.50 0.18 -9.52
N ILE A 49 -18.73 -0.79 -9.02
CA ILE A 49 -18.95 -2.21 -9.21
C ILE A 49 -19.14 -2.84 -7.83
N ARG A 50 -20.22 -3.60 -7.64
CA ARG A 50 -20.54 -4.21 -6.33
C ARG A 50 -21.13 -5.59 -6.45
N ALA A 51 -20.91 -6.41 -5.43
CA ALA A 51 -21.49 -7.75 -5.30
C ALA A 51 -22.48 -7.76 -4.15
N THR A 52 -23.73 -8.17 -4.39
CA THR A 52 -24.77 -8.22 -3.34
C THR A 52 -25.01 -9.64 -2.80
N VAL A 53 -24.17 -10.59 -3.22
CA VAL A 53 -24.19 -11.98 -2.78
C VAL A 53 -22.73 -12.47 -2.64
N PRO A 54 -22.46 -13.40 -1.71
CA PRO A 54 -21.16 -14.06 -1.64
C PRO A 54 -20.83 -14.88 -2.89
N GLY A 55 -19.56 -15.19 -3.10
CA GLY A 55 -19.07 -16.05 -4.18
C GLY A 55 -18.85 -15.31 -5.51
N VAL A 56 -18.78 -13.98 -5.50
CA VAL A 56 -18.45 -13.17 -6.69
C VAL A 56 -16.94 -12.96 -6.75
N ASN A 57 -16.31 -13.39 -7.84
CA ASN A 57 -14.89 -13.20 -8.09
C ASN A 57 -14.72 -12.36 -9.36
N LEU A 58 -13.90 -11.32 -9.32
CA LEU A 58 -13.72 -10.39 -10.43
C LEU A 58 -12.31 -10.46 -10.98
N THR A 59 -12.17 -10.47 -12.30
CA THR A 59 -10.90 -10.29 -13.01
C THR A 59 -10.97 -9.01 -13.82
N PHE A 60 -10.00 -8.10 -13.65
CA PHE A 60 -9.85 -6.90 -14.47
C PHE A 60 -8.74 -7.10 -15.49
N ASN A 61 -9.07 -6.99 -16.76
CA ASN A 61 -8.12 -7.02 -17.87
C ASN A 61 -8.57 -6.05 -18.97
N VAL A 62 -8.62 -4.77 -18.61
CA VAL A 62 -9.09 -3.71 -19.51
C VAL A 62 -7.91 -3.10 -20.25
N THR A 63 -8.00 -2.98 -21.57
CA THR A 63 -6.96 -2.27 -22.36
C THR A 63 -7.24 -0.78 -22.41
N ASP A 64 -8.52 -0.42 -22.43
CA ASP A 64 -8.96 0.97 -22.43
C ASP A 64 -8.95 1.56 -21.03
N SER A 65 -8.41 2.78 -20.91
CA SER A 65 -8.43 3.52 -19.65
C SER A 65 -9.87 3.85 -19.25
N PHE A 66 -10.21 3.63 -17.97
CA PHE A 66 -11.47 4.11 -17.39
C PHE A 66 -11.60 5.64 -17.36
N GLY A 67 -10.57 6.37 -17.81
CA GLY A 67 -10.60 7.80 -18.01
C GLY A 67 -10.64 8.58 -16.70
N THR A 68 -11.35 9.71 -16.70
CA THR A 68 -11.36 10.66 -15.59
C THR A 68 -12.35 10.30 -14.47
N GLY A 69 -13.21 9.31 -14.69
CA GLY A 69 -14.16 8.86 -13.68
C GLY A 69 -13.46 8.02 -12.62
N THR A 70 -13.89 8.16 -11.36
CA THR A 70 -13.37 7.31 -10.28
C THR A 70 -13.87 5.88 -10.45
N LEU A 71 -13.02 4.89 -10.19
CA LEU A 71 -13.41 3.49 -10.15
C LEU A 71 -13.50 3.02 -8.70
N THR A 72 -14.63 2.45 -8.32
CA THR A 72 -14.81 1.83 -7.00
C THR A 72 -15.37 0.42 -7.18
N VAL A 73 -14.66 -0.57 -6.66
CA VAL A 73 -15.08 -1.97 -6.62
C VAL A 73 -15.28 -2.38 -5.16
N GLY A 74 -16.49 -2.83 -4.82
CA GLY A 74 -16.87 -3.15 -3.44
C GLY A 74 -17.18 -1.90 -2.60
N SER A 75 -17.10 -2.04 -1.28
CA SER A 75 -17.34 -0.96 -0.32
C SER A 75 -16.43 -1.10 0.88
N LEU A 76 -15.71 -0.02 1.22
CA LEU A 76 -14.84 0.07 2.40
C LEU A 76 -15.62 -0.07 3.71
N THR A 77 -16.92 0.25 3.70
CA THR A 77 -17.75 0.27 4.92
C THR A 77 -18.85 -0.79 4.93
N ASN A 78 -19.01 -1.56 3.86
CA ASN A 78 -20.08 -2.57 3.75
C ASN A 78 -19.61 -3.83 3.02
N ALA A 79 -19.14 -4.82 3.79
CA ALA A 79 -18.70 -6.12 3.28
C ALA A 79 -19.78 -6.88 2.47
N ALA A 80 -21.07 -6.59 2.67
CA ALA A 80 -22.15 -7.20 1.90
C ALA A 80 -22.30 -6.64 0.46
N GLU A 81 -21.57 -5.57 0.13
CA GLU A 81 -21.47 -5.01 -1.22
C GLU A 81 -20.13 -5.35 -1.92
N THR A 82 -19.31 -6.19 -1.30
CA THR A 82 -17.91 -6.44 -1.67
C THR A 82 -17.73 -7.84 -2.27
N PRO A 83 -17.00 -7.99 -3.40
CA PRO A 83 -16.69 -9.30 -3.98
C PRO A 83 -15.78 -10.14 -3.07
N ASP A 84 -15.74 -11.44 -3.29
CA ASP A 84 -14.91 -12.37 -2.51
C ASP A 84 -13.43 -12.32 -2.94
N SER A 85 -13.15 -12.03 -4.21
CA SER A 85 -11.78 -11.84 -4.70
C SER A 85 -11.72 -10.92 -5.90
N ILE A 86 -10.57 -10.26 -6.05
CA ILE A 86 -10.23 -9.45 -7.22
C ILE A 86 -8.88 -9.91 -7.77
N VAL A 87 -8.83 -10.16 -9.07
CA VAL A 87 -7.61 -10.41 -9.84
C VAL A 87 -7.40 -9.23 -10.79
N VAL A 88 -6.21 -8.67 -10.81
CA VAL A 88 -5.86 -7.52 -11.67
C VAL A 88 -4.82 -7.97 -12.68
N GLY A 89 -5.14 -7.90 -13.97
CA GLY A 89 -4.18 -8.10 -15.06
C GLY A 89 -3.85 -6.82 -15.82
N ASN A 90 -4.81 -5.91 -15.99
CA ASN A 90 -4.54 -4.55 -16.48
C ASN A 90 -5.72 -3.65 -16.11
N LEU A 91 -5.42 -2.49 -15.52
CA LEU A 91 -6.38 -1.54 -14.99
C LEU A 91 -5.89 -0.08 -15.12
N PRO A 92 -5.79 0.46 -16.34
CA PRO A 92 -5.53 1.87 -16.56
C PRO A 92 -6.71 2.77 -16.17
N SER A 93 -6.42 3.85 -15.46
CA SER A 93 -7.33 4.96 -15.12
C SER A 93 -6.53 6.26 -15.02
N SER A 94 -7.12 7.40 -15.35
CA SER A 94 -6.48 8.70 -15.05
C SER A 94 -6.97 9.32 -13.74
N SER A 95 -7.90 8.65 -13.05
CA SER A 95 -8.52 9.08 -11.79
C SER A 95 -8.14 8.13 -10.65
N SER A 96 -8.90 8.17 -9.54
CA SER A 96 -8.69 7.25 -8.42
C SER A 96 -9.26 5.87 -8.70
N VAL A 97 -8.60 4.86 -8.14
CA VAL A 97 -9.04 3.46 -8.15
C VAL A 97 -9.14 2.95 -6.71
N THR A 98 -10.30 2.45 -6.33
CA THR A 98 -10.54 1.79 -5.04
C THR A 98 -10.99 0.36 -5.29
N LEU A 99 -10.21 -0.60 -4.81
CA LEU A 99 -10.53 -2.03 -4.89
C LEU A 99 -10.72 -2.57 -3.48
N VAL A 100 -11.89 -3.14 -3.22
CA VAL A 100 -12.24 -3.76 -1.93
C VAL A 100 -12.62 -5.22 -2.16
N SER A 101 -12.09 -6.12 -1.33
CA SER A 101 -12.31 -7.57 -1.42
C SER A 101 -12.52 -8.21 -0.04
N ASN A 102 -13.50 -9.11 0.09
CA ASN A 102 -13.70 -9.93 1.28
C ASN A 102 -12.67 -11.08 1.40
N GLY A 103 -11.82 -11.24 0.40
CA GLY A 103 -10.69 -12.17 0.38
C GLY A 103 -9.43 -11.43 -0.02
N SER A 104 -8.83 -11.80 -1.16
CA SER A 104 -7.58 -11.20 -1.64
C SER A 104 -7.79 -10.26 -2.82
N ILE A 105 -6.81 -9.38 -3.03
CA ILE A 105 -6.58 -8.67 -4.29
C ILE A 105 -5.21 -9.14 -4.80
N VAL A 106 -5.13 -9.73 -5.99
CA VAL A 106 -3.89 -10.31 -6.53
C VAL A 106 -3.65 -9.91 -7.98
N GLU A 107 -2.39 -9.90 -8.40
CA GLU A 107 -2.02 -9.82 -9.81
C GLU A 107 -2.47 -11.11 -10.55
N GLY A 108 -2.96 -10.96 -11.78
CA GLY A 108 -3.36 -12.04 -12.69
C GLY A 108 -2.27 -12.49 -13.66
N GLY A 109 -1.20 -11.71 -13.78
CA GLY A 109 0.04 -11.99 -14.52
C GLY A 109 1.21 -12.34 -13.60
N SER A 110 2.41 -12.38 -14.17
CA SER A 110 3.66 -12.30 -13.40
C SER A 110 4.66 -11.60 -14.30
N ASP A 111 4.60 -10.28 -14.29
CA ASP A 111 5.52 -9.45 -15.07
C ASP A 111 6.03 -8.25 -14.26
N ILE A 112 6.47 -7.19 -14.94
CA ILE A 112 7.06 -6.00 -14.29
C ILE A 112 6.36 -4.71 -14.72
N ALA A 113 5.39 -4.80 -15.64
CA ALA A 113 4.61 -3.67 -16.08
C ALA A 113 3.56 -3.33 -15.03
N ALA A 114 3.18 -2.06 -14.93
CA ALA A 114 2.14 -1.65 -14.00
C ALA A 114 0.79 -2.28 -14.40
N ASP A 115 0.22 -3.08 -13.52
CA ASP A 115 -1.13 -3.62 -13.63
C ASP A 115 -2.17 -2.54 -13.34
N ILE A 116 -1.90 -1.65 -12.37
CA ILE A 116 -2.79 -0.55 -12.03
C ILE A 116 -2.06 0.77 -12.29
N VAL A 117 -2.57 1.54 -13.25
CA VAL A 117 -2.12 2.90 -13.49
C VAL A 117 -3.26 3.82 -13.08
N ALA A 118 -3.03 4.68 -12.09
CA ALA A 118 -4.06 5.57 -11.54
C ALA A 118 -3.42 6.80 -10.87
N SER A 119 -4.21 7.84 -10.63
CA SER A 119 -3.73 9.02 -9.90
C SER A 119 -3.58 8.75 -8.39
N SER A 120 -4.47 7.92 -7.85
CA SER A 120 -4.43 7.41 -6.48
C SER A 120 -5.04 6.01 -6.43
N ILE A 121 -4.54 5.17 -5.52
CA ILE A 121 -4.96 3.78 -5.37
C ILE A 121 -5.29 3.51 -3.90
N ILE A 122 -6.45 2.88 -3.65
CA ILE A 122 -6.81 2.28 -2.36
C ILE A 122 -7.06 0.78 -2.58
N LEU A 123 -6.39 -0.08 -1.81
CA LEU A 123 -6.56 -1.53 -1.83
C LEU A 123 -6.96 -2.04 -0.44
N SER A 124 -8.17 -2.56 -0.26
CA SER A 124 -8.63 -3.11 1.02
C SER A 124 -9.02 -4.58 0.84
N ALA A 125 -8.35 -5.49 1.54
CA ALA A 125 -8.53 -6.93 1.35
C ALA A 125 -8.43 -7.70 2.67
N VAL A 126 -9.31 -8.67 2.93
CA VAL A 126 -9.25 -9.44 4.18
C VAL A 126 -8.00 -10.34 4.29
N SER A 127 -7.59 -10.97 3.19
CA SER A 127 -6.61 -12.06 3.19
C SER A 127 -5.34 -11.78 2.37
N GLY A 128 -5.05 -10.52 2.03
CA GLY A 128 -3.81 -10.12 1.36
C GLY A 128 -4.00 -9.23 0.13
N VAL A 129 -3.00 -8.40 -0.12
CA VAL A 129 -2.83 -7.59 -1.34
C VAL A 129 -1.51 -8.00 -2.00
N GLY A 130 -1.59 -8.52 -3.22
CA GLY A 130 -0.46 -9.22 -3.84
C GLY A 130 -0.10 -10.51 -3.11
N THR A 131 1.02 -11.12 -3.48
CA THR A 131 1.59 -12.32 -2.84
C THR A 131 3.09 -12.14 -2.63
N PRO A 132 3.75 -12.88 -1.72
CA PRO A 132 5.20 -12.74 -1.51
C PRO A 132 6.09 -12.98 -2.74
N VAL A 133 5.56 -13.66 -3.76
CA VAL A 133 6.30 -13.97 -5.00
C VAL A 133 5.84 -13.16 -6.22
N ASN A 134 4.76 -12.38 -6.06
CA ASN A 134 4.09 -11.64 -7.14
C ASN A 134 3.41 -10.43 -6.51
N ALA A 135 4.03 -9.27 -6.63
CA ALA A 135 3.47 -8.04 -6.08
C ALA A 135 2.23 -7.63 -6.89
N ILE A 136 1.59 -6.53 -6.54
CA ILE A 136 0.78 -5.80 -7.52
C ILE A 136 1.66 -4.65 -8.02
N GLU A 137 1.92 -4.63 -9.32
CA GLU A 137 2.64 -3.57 -9.98
C GLU A 137 1.70 -2.37 -10.21
N THR A 138 2.16 -1.20 -9.80
CA THR A 138 1.38 0.03 -9.80
C THR A 138 2.18 1.19 -10.38
N GLN A 139 1.46 2.17 -10.91
CA GLN A 139 1.99 3.49 -11.21
C GLN A 139 1.02 4.52 -10.67
N THR A 140 1.30 5.01 -9.47
CA THR A 140 0.49 6.01 -8.76
C THR A 140 1.38 6.99 -8.00
N GLY A 141 0.86 8.19 -7.76
CA GLY A 141 1.47 9.17 -6.86
C GLY A 141 1.00 9.05 -5.41
N LEU A 142 -0.10 8.32 -5.17
CA LEU A 142 -0.68 8.12 -3.85
C LEU A 142 -1.19 6.69 -3.71
N LEU A 143 -0.85 6.04 -2.60
CA LEU A 143 -1.31 4.69 -2.30
C LEU A 143 -1.68 4.51 -0.83
N GLU A 144 -2.80 3.82 -0.61
CA GLU A 144 -3.21 3.25 0.67
C GLU A 144 -3.58 1.79 0.48
N ALA A 145 -3.22 0.94 1.43
CA ALA A 145 -3.62 -0.46 1.41
C ALA A 145 -3.76 -1.04 2.82
N GLU A 146 -4.79 -1.85 3.02
CA GLU A 146 -5.02 -2.54 4.30
C GLU A 146 -5.33 -4.03 4.11
N THR A 147 -4.91 -4.83 5.10
CA THR A 147 -5.37 -6.21 5.23
C THR A 147 -5.67 -6.63 6.67
N THR A 148 -6.59 -7.60 6.85
CA THR A 148 -6.76 -8.22 8.17
C THR A 148 -5.67 -9.24 8.44
N THR A 149 -5.50 -10.17 7.50
CA THR A 149 -4.42 -11.17 7.47
C THR A 149 -3.89 -11.28 6.05
N GLY A 150 -2.75 -11.95 5.88
CA GLY A 150 -2.05 -11.91 4.60
C GLY A 150 -1.31 -10.59 4.45
N GLY A 151 -0.16 -10.64 3.79
CA GLY A 151 0.70 -9.46 3.64
C GLY A 151 0.17 -8.45 2.61
N ILE A 152 0.90 -7.36 2.51
CA ILE A 152 0.80 -6.40 1.41
C ILE A 152 2.10 -6.49 0.63
N ASN A 153 2.04 -6.85 -0.65
CA ASN A 153 3.19 -6.82 -1.55
C ASN A 153 2.88 -5.97 -2.78
N ILE A 154 3.53 -4.82 -2.89
CA ILE A 154 3.28 -3.82 -3.93
C ILE A 154 4.61 -3.34 -4.53
N SER A 155 4.62 -3.21 -5.84
CA SER A 155 5.69 -2.57 -6.60
C SER A 155 5.12 -1.30 -7.23
N ASN A 156 5.70 -0.13 -6.99
CA ASN A 156 5.25 1.13 -7.58
C ASN A 156 6.36 1.81 -8.39
N VAL A 157 5.97 2.57 -9.40
CA VAL A 157 6.86 3.45 -10.17
C VAL A 157 6.43 4.90 -10.04
N GLY A 158 7.38 5.77 -9.69
CA GLY A 158 7.17 7.20 -9.46
C GLY A 158 7.40 7.57 -7.99
N ASP A 159 7.44 8.87 -7.71
CA ASP A 159 7.39 9.35 -6.33
C ASP A 159 6.02 8.98 -5.74
N LEU A 160 6.04 8.48 -4.51
CA LEU A 160 4.88 7.88 -3.86
C LEU A 160 4.63 8.50 -2.50
N GLN A 161 3.42 9.01 -2.32
CA GLN A 161 2.85 9.30 -1.02
C GLN A 161 2.10 8.05 -0.49
N VAL A 162 2.37 7.67 0.76
CA VAL A 162 1.63 6.62 1.48
C VAL A 162 0.76 7.28 2.54
N GLY A 163 -0.55 7.03 2.47
CA GLY A 163 -1.54 7.59 3.40
C GLY A 163 -1.98 9.02 3.10
N GLY A 164 -2.96 9.50 3.88
CA GLY A 164 -3.46 10.87 3.83
C GLY A 164 -4.51 11.12 2.75
N PHE A 165 -5.17 10.08 2.25
CA PHE A 165 -6.19 10.17 1.20
C PHE A 165 -7.58 9.73 1.66
N SER A 166 -7.67 8.59 2.32
CA SER A 166 -8.91 8.03 2.86
C SER A 166 -8.95 8.19 4.38
N ALA A 167 -10.15 8.33 4.95
CA ALA A 167 -10.33 8.20 6.40
C ALA A 167 -10.67 6.76 6.81
N GLU A 168 -10.94 5.91 5.82
CA GLU A 168 -11.36 4.52 5.98
C GLU A 168 -10.21 3.52 5.81
N VAL A 169 -9.05 3.94 5.29
CA VAL A 169 -7.88 3.09 5.08
C VAL A 169 -6.64 3.84 5.53
N ASP A 170 -5.91 3.25 6.48
CA ASP A 170 -4.78 3.88 7.16
C ASP A 170 -3.45 3.49 6.49
N GLY A 171 -2.90 4.38 5.67
CA GLY A 171 -1.56 4.22 5.09
C GLY A 171 -1.30 2.83 4.48
N LEU A 172 -0.30 2.11 5.00
CA LEU A 172 -0.12 0.67 4.78
C LEU A 172 -0.34 -0.10 6.09
N ASP A 173 -1.45 -0.81 6.21
CA ASP A 173 -1.81 -1.51 7.45
C ASP A 173 -2.04 -3.01 7.24
N VAL A 174 -1.38 -3.83 8.05
CA VAL A 174 -1.76 -5.22 8.27
C VAL A 174 -2.22 -5.33 9.71
N VAL A 175 -3.50 -5.60 9.94
CA VAL A 175 -4.08 -5.60 11.29
C VAL A 175 -3.50 -6.76 12.12
N THR A 176 -3.67 -8.01 11.68
CA THR A 176 -3.37 -9.18 12.50
C THR A 176 -2.04 -9.82 12.13
N SER A 177 -1.89 -10.29 10.88
CA SER A 177 -0.69 -11.04 10.51
C SER A 177 -0.38 -11.00 9.02
N GLY A 178 0.85 -10.65 8.68
CA GLY A 178 1.34 -10.56 7.30
C GLY A 178 2.48 -9.58 7.20
N ASP A 179 3.40 -9.82 6.27
CA ASP A 179 4.50 -8.90 6.00
C ASP A 179 4.03 -7.80 5.04
N ILE A 180 4.56 -6.59 5.23
CA ILE A 180 4.44 -5.49 4.27
C ILE A 180 5.75 -5.41 3.49
N VAL A 181 5.64 -5.44 2.17
CA VAL A 181 6.73 -5.21 1.23
C VAL A 181 6.27 -4.17 0.21
N LEU A 182 6.85 -2.99 0.27
CA LEU A 182 6.67 -1.93 -0.72
C LEU A 182 8.01 -1.66 -1.41
N THR A 183 8.06 -1.95 -2.71
CA THR A 183 9.18 -1.54 -3.57
C THR A 183 8.74 -0.39 -4.45
N ASN A 184 9.40 0.76 -4.36
CA ASN A 184 9.07 1.94 -5.14
C ASN A 184 10.27 2.39 -5.98
N LEU A 185 10.08 2.64 -7.27
CA LEU A 185 11.04 3.37 -8.10
C LEU A 185 10.77 4.87 -8.01
N GLY A 186 11.31 5.50 -6.96
CA GLY A 186 11.11 6.90 -6.61
C GLY A 186 11.16 7.11 -5.10
N THR A 187 10.94 8.34 -4.66
CA THR A 187 10.87 8.69 -3.22
C THR A 187 9.60 8.11 -2.60
N ILE A 188 9.69 7.66 -1.36
CA ILE A 188 8.53 7.31 -0.52
C ILE A 188 8.37 8.39 0.55
N THR A 189 7.18 9.00 0.60
CA THR A 189 6.79 9.94 1.66
C THR A 189 5.61 9.38 2.43
N LEU A 190 5.78 9.20 3.74
CA LEU A 190 4.74 8.75 4.65
C LEU A 190 3.95 9.98 5.15
N SER A 191 2.65 9.98 4.86
CA SER A 191 1.76 11.15 5.01
C SER A 191 0.40 10.83 5.60
N ASP A 192 0.25 9.65 6.20
CA ASP A 192 -0.99 9.34 6.92
C ASP A 192 -1.16 10.25 8.14
N GLU A 193 -2.37 10.75 8.38
CA GLU A 193 -2.74 11.54 9.56
C GLU A 193 -3.96 10.95 10.29
N THR A 194 -4.55 9.86 9.79
CA THR A 194 -5.80 9.31 10.32
C THR A 194 -5.59 8.19 11.33
N SER A 195 -4.39 7.60 11.32
CA SER A 195 -4.01 6.46 12.17
C SER A 195 -2.99 6.82 13.25
N THR A 196 -2.52 5.80 13.97
CA THR A 196 -1.39 5.95 14.91
C THR A 196 -0.04 5.90 14.20
N ASP A 197 0.06 5.21 13.07
CA ASP A 197 1.30 4.94 12.35
C ASP A 197 1.04 4.90 10.84
N SER A 198 1.84 5.57 10.01
CA SER A 198 1.60 5.53 8.55
C SER A 198 1.84 4.16 7.92
N VAL A 199 2.63 3.31 8.58
CA VAL A 199 2.85 1.91 8.18
C VAL A 199 2.82 1.03 9.41
N HIS A 200 1.91 0.06 9.45
CA HIS A 200 1.68 -0.83 10.57
C HIS A 200 1.77 -2.31 10.15
N GLY A 201 2.77 -3.02 10.66
CA GLY A 201 2.91 -4.47 10.49
C GLY A 201 2.05 -5.24 11.50
N GLY A 202 1.59 -6.45 11.15
CA GLY A 202 0.66 -7.25 11.95
C GLY A 202 0.93 -7.37 13.45
N ASP A 203 -0.13 -7.17 14.25
CA ASP A 203 -0.14 -7.28 15.73
C ASP A 203 0.32 -8.63 16.28
N ALA A 204 0.13 -9.71 15.50
CA ALA A 204 0.54 -11.07 15.82
C ALA A 204 1.85 -11.47 15.13
N SER A 205 2.09 -10.96 13.92
CA SER A 205 3.34 -11.11 13.17
C SER A 205 3.33 -10.19 11.96
N GLY A 206 4.45 -9.58 11.62
CA GLY A 206 4.57 -8.85 10.36
C GLY A 206 5.82 -8.01 10.32
N ASN A 207 6.70 -8.32 9.36
CA ASN A 207 7.82 -7.46 9.02
C ASN A 207 7.34 -6.32 8.14
N VAL A 208 8.04 -5.18 8.19
CA VAL A 208 7.84 -4.07 7.27
C VAL A 208 9.11 -3.89 6.45
N THR A 209 8.98 -3.89 5.13
CA THR A 209 10.07 -3.64 4.19
C THR A 209 9.68 -2.52 3.24
N LEU A 210 10.37 -1.38 3.31
CA LEU A 210 10.21 -0.25 2.40
C LEU A 210 11.50 -0.06 1.59
N ILE A 211 11.38 -0.04 0.26
CA ILE A 211 12.49 0.12 -0.66
C ILE A 211 12.21 1.29 -1.61
N ALA A 212 12.92 2.41 -1.45
CA ALA A 212 12.92 3.55 -2.36
C ALA A 212 14.11 3.46 -3.32
N ASN A 213 13.91 2.83 -4.47
CA ASN A 213 14.91 2.66 -5.53
C ASN A 213 15.07 3.94 -6.35
N GLY A 214 16.30 4.24 -6.75
CA GLY A 214 16.68 5.43 -7.50
C GLY A 214 17.77 6.20 -6.75
N TYR A 215 18.76 6.73 -7.47
CA TYR A 215 19.96 7.33 -6.85
C TYR A 215 19.66 8.61 -6.05
N ASP A 216 18.49 9.20 -6.26
CA ASP A 216 17.95 10.40 -5.62
C ASP A 216 16.67 10.11 -4.81
N SER A 217 16.30 8.85 -4.65
CA SER A 217 15.10 8.41 -3.93
C SER A 217 15.33 8.33 -2.44
N ASP A 218 14.43 8.95 -1.68
CA ASP A 218 14.46 8.96 -0.22
C ASP A 218 13.30 8.17 0.40
N ILE A 219 13.41 7.88 1.70
CA ILE A 219 12.27 7.52 2.56
C ILE A 219 12.11 8.62 3.59
N THR A 220 10.93 9.24 3.64
CA THR A 220 10.65 10.41 4.49
C THR A 220 9.26 10.32 5.15
N SER A 221 9.02 11.12 6.18
CA SER A 221 7.67 11.41 6.68
C SER A 221 7.48 12.91 6.83
N ASN A 222 6.28 13.40 6.48
CA ASN A 222 5.93 14.83 6.46
C ASN A 222 4.77 15.19 7.41
N VAL A 223 4.39 14.26 8.29
CA VAL A 223 3.29 14.38 9.26
C VAL A 223 3.84 14.26 10.68
N ASP A 224 3.15 14.77 11.69
CA ASP A 224 3.58 14.66 13.10
C ASP A 224 2.94 13.44 13.78
N GLN A 225 3.39 12.25 13.38
CA GLN A 225 2.96 10.98 13.98
C GLN A 225 4.04 9.91 13.84
N SER A 226 3.86 8.80 14.54
CA SER A 226 4.73 7.64 14.36
C SER A 226 4.71 7.21 12.89
N ALA A 227 5.90 6.95 12.34
CA ALA A 227 6.03 6.67 10.93
C ALA A 227 5.77 5.19 10.64
N ILE A 228 6.42 4.29 11.39
CA ILE A 228 6.40 2.85 11.12
C ILE A 228 6.38 2.07 12.43
N LEU A 229 5.46 1.11 12.55
CA LEU A 229 5.36 0.20 13.68
C LEU A 229 5.33 -1.25 13.19
N ALA A 230 6.19 -2.11 13.75
CA ALA A 230 6.17 -3.56 13.57
C ALA A 230 6.14 -4.25 14.95
N PRO A 231 4.95 -4.42 15.56
CA PRO A 231 4.80 -4.88 16.95
C PRO A 231 5.36 -6.27 17.23
N ARG A 232 5.51 -7.09 16.18
CA ARG A 232 5.99 -8.48 16.25
C ARG A 232 7.03 -8.83 15.20
N GLY A 233 7.52 -7.84 14.45
CA GLY A 233 8.44 -8.06 13.33
C GLY A 233 9.67 -7.17 13.37
N SER A 234 10.43 -7.24 12.29
CA SER A 234 11.54 -6.36 11.97
C SER A 234 11.11 -5.29 10.96
N ILE A 235 11.85 -4.18 10.92
CA ILE A 235 11.70 -3.12 9.94
C ILE A 235 12.95 -3.05 9.08
N PHE A 236 12.78 -3.00 7.76
CA PHE A 236 13.84 -2.88 6.76
C PHE A 236 13.57 -1.66 5.88
N LEU A 237 14.45 -0.67 5.94
CA LEU A 237 14.38 0.54 5.13
C LEU A 237 15.57 0.58 4.19
N THR A 238 15.32 0.72 2.89
CA THR A 238 16.37 0.89 1.89
C THR A 238 16.03 2.08 1.00
N ALA A 239 16.90 3.09 0.95
CA ALA A 239 16.75 4.26 0.11
C ALA A 239 18.01 4.45 -0.74
N GLY A 240 17.84 4.78 -2.02
CA GLY A 240 18.99 5.02 -2.88
C GLY A 240 19.75 6.32 -2.55
N ARG A 241 19.12 7.25 -1.82
CA ARG A 241 19.78 8.42 -1.24
C ARG A 241 19.64 8.46 0.28
N ASP A 242 18.58 9.03 0.85
CA ASP A 242 18.49 9.23 2.30
C ASP A 242 17.30 8.53 2.94
N VAL A 243 17.43 8.22 4.22
CA VAL A 243 16.31 7.92 5.12
C VAL A 243 16.23 9.05 6.13
N SER A 244 15.10 9.76 6.20
CA SER A 244 14.97 10.98 7.01
C SER A 244 13.65 11.07 7.76
N PHE A 245 13.70 11.27 9.07
CA PHE A 245 12.51 11.40 9.92
C PHE A 245 12.63 12.56 10.91
N GLY A 246 11.50 13.20 11.23
CA GLY A 246 11.44 14.33 12.16
C GLY A 246 11.86 15.68 11.57
N LEU A 247 12.06 15.77 10.24
CA LEU A 247 12.49 17.00 9.56
C LEU A 247 11.34 17.90 9.08
N GLY A 248 10.09 17.39 9.11
CA GLY A 248 8.92 18.08 8.54
C GLY A 248 8.44 19.29 9.32
N GLY A 249 8.79 19.39 10.61
CA GLY A 249 8.38 20.48 11.49
C GLY A 249 8.95 20.32 12.90
N ALA A 250 8.62 21.29 13.77
CA ALA A 250 9.08 21.28 15.15
C ALA A 250 8.52 20.06 15.90
N ASP A 251 9.39 19.35 16.61
CA ASP A 251 9.08 18.23 17.50
C ASP A 251 8.34 17.06 16.83
N PHE A 252 8.46 16.91 15.49
CA PHE A 252 7.79 15.85 14.74
C PHE A 252 8.19 14.46 15.28
N ASN A 253 7.18 13.67 15.70
CA ASN A 253 7.34 12.39 16.36
C ASN A 253 7.32 11.20 15.39
N ASN A 254 8.19 11.25 14.37
CA ASN A 254 8.26 10.25 13.30
C ASN A 254 9.00 8.97 13.72
N ASP A 255 8.47 8.31 14.73
CA ASP A 255 9.06 7.11 15.29
C ASP A 255 9.05 5.93 14.33
N VAL A 256 10.12 5.14 14.37
CA VAL A 256 10.22 3.82 13.74
C VAL A 256 10.44 2.79 14.82
N ARG A 257 9.44 1.93 15.06
CA ARG A 257 9.42 1.03 16.23
C ARG A 257 9.26 -0.41 15.79
N ALA A 258 10.24 -1.25 16.10
CA ALA A 258 10.19 -2.68 15.84
C ALA A 258 10.31 -3.48 17.14
N ASN A 259 9.68 -4.64 17.19
CA ASN A 259 9.94 -5.58 18.28
C ASN A 259 11.22 -6.39 18.05
N ASN A 260 11.63 -6.59 16.81
CA ASN A 260 12.88 -7.24 16.46
C ASN A 260 13.89 -6.20 15.98
N ASP A 261 14.48 -6.38 14.80
CA ASP A 261 15.52 -5.51 14.26
C ASP A 261 14.94 -4.31 13.52
N ILE A 262 15.68 -3.20 13.53
CA ILE A 262 15.53 -2.12 12.56
C ILE A 262 16.81 -2.08 11.71
N ILE A 263 16.68 -2.30 10.42
CA ILE A 263 17.79 -2.31 9.47
C ILE A 263 17.58 -1.19 8.45
N VAL A 264 18.58 -0.32 8.32
CA VAL A 264 18.54 0.87 7.47
C VAL A 264 19.70 0.82 6.50
N ASN A 265 19.41 0.90 5.20
CA ASN A 265 20.39 1.02 4.14
C ASN A 265 20.13 2.32 3.37
N ALA A 266 20.87 3.37 3.69
CA ALA A 266 20.79 4.64 2.98
C ALA A 266 21.99 4.79 2.04
N GLY A 267 21.74 5.05 0.75
CA GLY A 267 22.81 5.28 -0.22
C GLY A 267 23.71 6.46 0.15
N ARG A 268 23.21 7.40 0.95
CA ARG A 268 23.92 8.56 1.45
C ARG A 268 23.77 8.72 2.96
N ASP A 269 22.66 9.21 3.50
CA ASP A 269 22.55 9.53 4.93
C ASP A 269 21.33 8.92 5.64
N LEU A 270 21.48 8.68 6.94
CA LEU A 270 20.35 8.60 7.87
C LEU A 270 20.28 9.92 8.66
N LEU A 271 19.13 10.61 8.61
CA LEU A 271 18.87 11.84 9.37
C LEU A 271 17.67 11.65 10.30
N LEU A 272 17.88 11.88 11.59
CA LEU A 272 16.81 11.97 12.59
C LEU A 272 16.86 13.34 13.27
N SER A 273 15.70 13.97 13.44
CA SER A 273 15.55 15.20 14.24
C SER A 273 14.17 15.23 14.90
N GLY A 274 13.75 16.38 15.44
CA GLY A 274 12.47 16.49 16.13
C GLY A 274 12.44 15.58 17.35
N PHE A 275 11.35 14.84 17.46
CA PHE A 275 11.17 13.74 18.41
C PHE A 275 11.19 12.37 17.72
N ALA A 276 11.74 12.27 16.51
CA ALA A 276 11.79 11.01 15.78
C ALA A 276 12.80 10.03 16.39
N ASP A 277 12.31 8.91 16.89
CA ASP A 277 13.14 7.84 17.46
C ASP A 277 13.12 6.56 16.63
N PHE A 278 14.26 5.89 16.49
CA PHE A 278 14.29 4.49 16.07
C PHE A 278 14.46 3.61 17.29
N PHE A 279 13.49 2.73 17.52
CA PHE A 279 13.41 1.94 18.73
C PHE A 279 13.20 0.46 18.43
N ALA A 280 14.28 -0.33 18.55
CA ALA A 280 14.27 -1.78 18.37
C ALA A 280 14.05 -2.51 19.71
N ASN A 281 13.32 -3.63 19.66
CA ASN A 281 12.86 -4.38 20.83
C ASN A 281 12.10 -3.53 21.86
N GLY A 282 11.43 -2.49 21.37
CA GLY A 282 10.80 -1.48 22.20
C GLY A 282 9.36 -1.77 22.59
N VAL A 283 8.68 -2.57 21.75
CA VAL A 283 7.22 -2.72 21.83
C VAL A 283 6.82 -3.74 22.90
N LEU A 284 7.51 -4.89 22.97
CA LEU A 284 7.16 -5.98 23.89
C LEU A 284 8.35 -6.58 24.67
N GLY A 285 9.54 -5.98 24.52
CA GLY A 285 10.68 -6.12 25.43
C GLY A 285 11.40 -7.48 25.49
N ASN A 286 11.17 -8.41 24.55
CA ASN A 286 11.60 -9.81 24.72
C ASN A 286 12.35 -10.46 23.54
N ALA A 287 12.62 -9.76 22.43
CA ALA A 287 13.17 -10.42 21.22
C ALA A 287 14.67 -10.19 20.95
N GLY A 288 15.36 -9.35 21.73
CA GLY A 288 16.82 -9.15 21.57
C GLY A 288 17.22 -8.51 20.24
N GLY A 289 16.32 -7.75 19.61
CA GLY A 289 16.57 -7.04 18.36
C GLY A 289 17.57 -5.89 18.48
N GLY A 290 18.17 -5.51 17.36
CA GLY A 290 19.16 -4.45 17.24
C GLY A 290 18.80 -3.41 16.18
N ILE A 291 19.57 -2.32 16.17
CA ILE A 291 19.54 -1.32 15.09
C ILE A 291 20.82 -1.45 14.28
N ILE A 292 20.68 -1.66 12.97
CA ILE A 292 21.81 -1.71 12.03
C ILE A 292 21.62 -0.59 11.01
N VAL A 293 22.58 0.33 10.93
CA VAL A 293 22.56 1.44 9.97
C VAL A 293 23.76 1.36 9.05
N ASN A 294 23.49 1.22 7.76
CA ASN A 294 24.46 1.29 6.67
C ASN A 294 24.18 2.57 5.87
N ALA A 295 24.88 3.66 6.22
CA ALA A 295 24.82 4.91 5.48
C ALA A 295 26.08 5.07 4.62
N GLY A 296 25.91 5.45 3.35
CA GLY A 296 27.04 5.71 2.45
C GLY A 296 27.92 6.89 2.89
N ARG A 297 27.40 7.77 3.74
CA ARG A 297 28.07 8.98 4.21
C ARG A 297 27.87 9.21 5.71
N ASN A 298 26.71 9.71 6.17
CA ASN A 298 26.52 10.12 7.57
C ASN A 298 25.35 9.40 8.26
N VAL A 299 25.46 9.30 9.59
CA VAL A 299 24.34 9.08 10.50
C VAL A 299 24.26 10.31 11.39
N SER A 300 23.14 11.04 11.31
CA SER A 300 22.97 12.33 11.97
C SER A 300 21.75 12.30 12.88
N LEU A 301 21.99 12.59 14.17
CA LEU A 301 20.97 12.90 15.16
C LEU A 301 21.06 14.41 15.40
N LEU A 302 20.05 15.14 14.95
CA LEU A 302 20.06 16.59 14.86
C LEU A 302 19.11 17.18 15.89
N ASP A 303 19.46 18.34 16.45
CA ASP A 303 18.58 19.14 17.30
C ASP A 303 17.90 20.30 16.56
N ASP A 304 17.92 20.26 15.22
CA ASP A 304 17.46 21.35 14.34
C ASP A 304 15.95 21.61 14.46
N THR A 305 15.16 20.55 14.61
CA THR A 305 13.69 20.65 14.71
C THR A 305 13.14 20.15 16.04
N GLY A 306 13.96 19.65 16.96
CA GLY A 306 13.55 19.16 18.29
C GLY A 306 14.70 18.45 18.96
N ASN A 307 14.63 18.16 20.26
CA ASN A 307 15.81 17.78 21.05
C ASN A 307 15.84 16.32 21.53
N SER A 308 14.96 15.46 21.00
CA SER A 308 14.78 14.10 21.53
C SER A 308 15.05 13.00 20.53
N ALA A 309 15.45 13.31 19.29
CA ALA A 309 15.78 12.29 18.30
C ALA A 309 16.86 11.30 18.76
N GLY A 310 16.62 10.00 18.57
CA GLY A 310 17.47 8.96 19.12
C GLY A 310 17.42 7.62 18.38
N LEU A 311 18.42 6.79 18.70
CA LEU A 311 18.48 5.38 18.33
C LEU A 311 18.61 4.57 19.62
N ALA A 312 17.68 3.65 19.86
CA ALA A 312 17.73 2.79 21.04
C ALA A 312 17.35 1.34 20.72
N ALA A 313 18.11 0.41 21.29
CA ALA A 313 17.80 -1.01 21.27
C ALA A 313 17.85 -1.53 22.72
N ILE A 314 16.77 -2.18 23.17
CA ILE A 314 16.74 -2.79 24.50
C ILE A 314 17.20 -4.24 24.35
N GLY A 315 18.23 -4.65 25.10
CA GLY A 315 18.60 -6.06 25.18
C GLY A 315 17.55 -6.88 25.95
N ALA A 316 17.34 -8.14 25.58
CA ALA A 316 16.62 -9.05 26.47
C ALA A 316 17.41 -9.19 27.78
N ASN A 317 16.73 -9.15 28.94
CA ASN A 317 17.37 -9.49 30.21
C ASN A 317 17.97 -10.91 30.07
N GLY A 318 19.30 -11.00 30.14
CA GLY A 318 20.03 -12.27 30.12
C GLY A 318 19.82 -13.11 31.38
#